data_AF-A0A969KPQ6-F1
#
_entry.id   AF-A0A969KPQ6-F1
#
_cell.length_a   1.000
_cell.length_b   1.000
_cell.length_c   1.000
_cell.angle_alpha   90.00
_cell.angle_beta   90.00
_cell.angle_gamma   90.00
#
_symmetry.space_group_name_H-M   'P 1'
#
loop_
_entity.id
_entity.type
_entity.pdbx_description
1 polymer ?
#
loop_
_entity_poly.entity_id
_entity_poly.type
_entity_poly.pdbx_seq_one_letter_code
_entity_poly.pdbx_strand_id
1 'polypeptide(L)'
;MYKRIPLEDPGLVMGYHTADHVPAFDQLARQFCVCDRWYSSLLGPTFPNRYYAMAGTSGGYVHDPDHDDPAPVDLKTVFDYLPKDAWRFYFHDAASIWLFKEHRHLILGKQRRAFRHFRKHAKEGSLPSVSWIDPYFYIKRNIANDDHPPSDVRKAQRFVAEVYNLLLESPAWERTMLVIYYDEHGGFYDHVSPPETEDDFSHLARYGVRVPAIVVSPWVAEQSVSHTVFDHTSVVKTILKRFCRQPDGRIPSLSRRTDTATDLGCLLTESAPRTCEPIHHPINNPNYTFQERGEPNEEWGLRKLMRAVHQHANTGATR
;
A
#
# COMPACT_ATOMS: atom_id res chain seq x y z
N MET A 1 2.76 -21.46 -15.90
CA MET A 1 2.47 -22.54 -14.91
C MET A 1 3.30 -22.24 -13.67
N TYR A 2 2.72 -21.76 -12.55
CA TYR A 2 3.49 -21.39 -11.35
C TYR A 2 4.18 -22.64 -10.74
N LYS A 3 5.52 -22.67 -10.69
CA LYS A 3 6.30 -23.68 -9.97
C LYS A 3 6.38 -23.27 -8.49
N ARG A 4 6.25 -24.23 -7.56
CA ARG A 4 6.61 -23.98 -6.16
C ARG A 4 8.12 -23.83 -6.06
N ILE A 5 8.59 -22.80 -5.37
CA ILE A 5 10.00 -22.60 -5.04
C ILE A 5 10.17 -22.96 -3.56
N PRO A 6 11.19 -23.77 -3.18
CA PRO A 6 11.46 -24.09 -1.78
C PRO A 6 11.77 -22.82 -0.98
N LEU A 7 11.07 -22.58 0.14
CA LEU A 7 11.25 -21.39 0.99
C LEU A 7 12.65 -21.28 1.63
N GLU A 8 13.42 -22.36 1.61
CA GLU A 8 14.81 -22.41 2.13
C GLU A 8 15.85 -21.97 1.10
N ASP A 9 15.46 -21.75 -0.16
CA ASP A 9 16.39 -21.30 -1.19
C ASP A 9 16.75 -19.83 -0.95
N PRO A 10 17.99 -19.50 -0.56
CA PRO A 10 18.40 -18.10 -0.37
C PRO A 10 18.31 -17.30 -1.67
N GLY A 11 18.29 -17.96 -2.84
CA GLY A 11 18.07 -17.32 -4.13
C GLY A 11 16.67 -16.71 -4.30
N LEU A 12 15.70 -17.05 -3.44
CA LEU A 12 14.36 -16.46 -3.44
C LEU A 12 14.38 -14.94 -3.29
N VAL A 13 15.34 -14.41 -2.53
CA VAL A 13 15.50 -12.98 -2.35
C VAL A 13 15.76 -12.24 -3.67
N MET A 14 16.38 -12.93 -4.64
CA MET A 14 16.67 -12.43 -5.99
C MET A 14 15.55 -12.72 -6.99
N GLY A 15 14.47 -13.37 -6.55
CA GLY A 15 13.34 -13.73 -7.38
C GLY A 15 12.54 -12.51 -7.84
N TYR A 16 11.86 -12.65 -8.97
CA TYR A 16 10.98 -11.61 -9.50
C TYR A 16 9.75 -12.24 -10.16
N HIS A 17 8.67 -11.45 -10.22
CA HIS A 17 7.45 -11.80 -10.95
C HIS A 17 7.50 -11.25 -12.38
N THR A 18 6.96 -12.01 -13.34
CA THR A 18 6.76 -11.58 -14.73
C THR A 18 5.30 -11.19 -14.94
N ALA A 19 4.97 -10.62 -16.11
CA ALA A 19 3.59 -10.31 -16.48
C ALA A 19 2.62 -11.51 -16.30
N ASP A 20 3.07 -12.71 -16.66
CA ASP A 20 2.30 -13.96 -16.47
C ASP A 20 2.01 -14.28 -15.00
N HIS A 21 2.89 -13.83 -14.10
CA HIS A 21 2.71 -14.03 -12.67
C HIS A 21 1.74 -13.01 -12.06
N VAL A 22 1.79 -11.76 -12.52
CA VAL A 22 1.01 -10.62 -12.01
C VAL A 22 0.16 -9.93 -13.10
N PRO A 23 -0.80 -10.64 -13.70
CA PRO A 23 -1.52 -10.16 -14.89
C PRO A 23 -2.45 -8.98 -14.62
N ALA A 24 -2.87 -8.74 -13.37
CA ALA A 24 -3.65 -7.54 -13.04
C ALA A 24 -2.75 -6.30 -13.06
N PHE A 25 -1.55 -6.40 -12.48
CA PHE A 25 -0.57 -5.31 -12.55
C PHE A 25 -0.05 -5.07 -13.97
N ASP A 26 0.19 -6.12 -14.78
CA ASP A 26 0.58 -5.95 -16.19
C ASP A 26 -0.49 -5.16 -16.97
N GLN A 27 -1.77 -5.50 -16.80
CA GLN A 27 -2.86 -4.77 -17.47
C GLN A 27 -3.00 -3.33 -16.98
N LEU A 28 -2.81 -3.06 -15.68
CA LEU A 28 -2.80 -1.68 -15.16
C LEU A 28 -1.61 -0.89 -15.69
N ALA A 29 -0.41 -1.48 -15.72
CA ALA A 29 0.79 -0.84 -16.26
C ALA A 29 0.64 -0.52 -17.76
N ARG A 30 -0.09 -1.35 -18.51
CA ARG A 30 -0.42 -1.10 -19.92
C ARG A 30 -1.48 -0.03 -20.14
N GLN A 31 -2.14 0.45 -19.10
CA GLN A 31 -3.23 1.44 -19.21
C GLN A 31 -2.95 2.76 -18.48
N PHE A 32 -2.04 2.75 -17.51
CA PHE A 32 -1.83 3.86 -16.58
C PHE A 32 -0.34 4.11 -16.30
N CYS A 33 -0.02 4.83 -15.23
CA CYS A 33 1.34 5.23 -14.88
C CYS A 33 1.96 4.29 -13.84
N VAL A 34 3.11 3.71 -14.18
CA VAL A 34 4.00 3.04 -13.23
C VAL A 34 4.96 4.07 -12.63
N CYS A 35 5.07 4.11 -11.31
CA CYS A 35 6.05 4.95 -10.62
C CYS A 35 7.29 4.12 -10.29
N ASP A 36 8.37 4.26 -11.06
CA ASP A 36 9.57 3.44 -10.91
C ASP A 36 10.56 3.96 -9.85
N ARG A 37 10.23 5.08 -9.22
CA ARG A 37 10.98 5.71 -8.12
C ARG A 37 10.09 6.00 -6.92
N TRP A 38 9.19 5.05 -6.62
CA TRP A 38 8.46 5.02 -5.36
C TRP A 38 9.24 4.22 -4.32
N TYR A 39 9.61 4.86 -3.22
CA TYR A 39 10.35 4.24 -2.12
C TYR A 39 9.44 3.99 -0.93
N SER A 40 9.72 2.95 -0.14
CA SER A 40 9.18 2.91 1.22
C SER A 40 9.73 4.11 2.00
N SER A 41 8.95 4.65 2.93
CA SER A 41 9.36 5.88 3.63
C SER A 41 10.51 5.63 4.61
N LEU A 42 10.65 4.40 5.09
CA LEU A 42 11.70 4.01 6.02
C LEU A 42 12.34 2.71 5.55
N LEU A 43 13.66 2.62 5.69
CA LEU A 43 14.40 1.37 5.52
C LEU A 43 14.13 0.47 6.73
N GLY A 44 13.07 -0.32 6.64
CA GLY A 44 12.60 -1.11 7.76
C GLY A 44 11.21 -1.68 7.52
N PRO A 45 10.58 -2.18 8.59
CA PRO A 45 9.44 -3.09 8.46
C PRO A 45 8.11 -2.33 8.28
N THR A 46 7.04 -3.11 8.33
CA THR A 46 5.66 -2.73 7.99
C THR A 46 5.11 -1.56 8.79
N PHE A 47 5.20 -1.58 10.12
CA PHE A 47 4.49 -0.64 10.99
C PHE A 47 5.05 0.79 10.88
N PRO A 48 6.38 1.02 10.97
CA PRO A 48 6.95 2.34 10.73
C PRO A 48 6.57 2.93 9.37
N ASN A 49 6.56 2.13 8.31
CA ASN A 49 6.15 2.58 6.98
C ASN A 49 4.66 2.93 6.91
N ARG A 50 3.79 2.16 7.58
CA ARG A 50 2.37 2.51 7.73
C ARG A 50 2.16 3.78 8.54
N TYR A 51 3.01 4.05 9.53
CA TYR A 51 2.99 5.34 10.25
C TYR A 51 3.29 6.49 9.29
N TYR A 52 4.34 6.41 8.48
CA TYR A 52 4.61 7.42 7.44
C TYR A 52 3.44 7.58 6.46
N ALA A 53 2.82 6.47 6.03
CA ALA A 53 1.73 6.49 5.06
C ALA A 53 0.48 7.28 5.50
N MET A 54 0.27 7.43 6.81
CA MET A 54 -0.90 8.11 7.36
C MET A 54 -0.57 9.35 8.18
N ALA A 55 0.55 9.35 8.89
CA ALA A 55 1.01 10.43 9.79
C ALA A 55 2.19 11.23 9.23
N GLY A 56 2.76 10.85 8.09
CA GLY A 56 3.91 11.55 7.52
C GLY A 56 5.22 11.36 8.29
N THR A 57 5.21 10.64 9.41
CA THR A 57 6.37 10.35 10.26
C THR A 57 6.16 9.00 10.94
N SER A 58 7.24 8.31 11.28
CA SER A 58 7.17 7.17 12.20
C SER A 58 7.23 7.58 13.67
N GLY A 59 7.40 8.87 14.01
CA GLY A 59 7.59 9.29 15.40
C GLY A 59 8.89 8.77 16.04
N GLY A 60 9.86 8.37 15.21
CA GLY A 60 11.13 7.76 15.66
C GLY A 60 11.09 6.24 15.80
N TYR A 61 9.94 5.58 15.57
CA TYR A 61 9.88 4.12 15.56
C TYR A 61 10.58 3.55 14.32
N VAL A 62 11.41 2.53 14.50
CA VAL A 62 12.20 1.86 13.44
C VAL A 62 11.98 0.34 13.37
N HIS A 63 11.18 -0.20 14.29
CA HIS A 63 10.87 -1.62 14.38
C HIS A 63 9.37 -1.84 14.46
N ASP A 64 8.95 -3.02 13.99
CA ASP A 64 7.60 -3.50 14.26
C ASP A 64 7.47 -3.82 15.75
N PRO A 65 6.28 -3.63 16.33
CA PRO A 65 6.04 -4.00 17.72
C PRO A 65 6.01 -5.52 17.89
N ASP A 66 6.42 -5.99 19.07
CA ASP A 66 6.54 -7.43 19.38
C ASP A 66 5.19 -8.18 19.52
N HIS A 67 4.06 -7.51 19.29
CA HIS A 67 2.71 -8.03 19.55
C HIS A 67 1.81 -7.82 18.34
N ASP A 68 0.97 -8.83 18.04
CA ASP A 68 0.03 -8.79 16.90
C ASP A 68 -1.02 -7.66 17.02
N ASP A 69 -1.41 -7.28 18.25
CA ASP A 69 -2.23 -6.11 18.54
C ASP A 69 -1.46 -5.12 19.45
N PRO A 70 -0.58 -4.29 18.88
CA PRO A 70 0.26 -3.39 19.66
C PRO A 70 -0.53 -2.22 20.22
N ALA A 71 -0.03 -1.59 21.29
CA ALA A 71 -0.57 -0.33 21.76
C ALA A 71 -0.56 0.72 20.63
N PRO A 72 -1.61 1.53 20.48
CA PRO A 72 -1.62 2.53 19.42
C PRO A 72 -0.61 3.64 19.68
N VAL A 73 -0.04 4.18 18.60
CA VAL A 73 0.85 5.33 18.64
C VAL A 73 0.05 6.63 18.79
N ASP A 74 0.64 7.60 19.49
CA ASP A 74 0.09 8.95 19.66
C ASP A 74 0.64 9.88 18.58
N LEU A 75 0.26 9.60 17.33
CA LEU A 75 0.62 10.41 16.15
C LEU A 75 -0.66 10.93 15.50
N LYS A 76 -0.64 12.20 15.09
CA LYS A 76 -1.70 12.76 14.23
C LYS A 76 -1.60 12.19 12.83
N THR A 77 -2.74 11.88 12.25
CA THR A 77 -2.84 11.41 10.88
C THR A 77 -3.40 12.50 9.97
N VAL A 78 -3.28 12.29 8.66
CA VAL A 78 -3.89 13.15 7.65
C VAL A 78 -5.42 13.22 7.81
N PHE A 79 -6.02 12.17 8.36
CA PHE A 79 -7.47 12.09 8.56
C PHE A 79 -7.99 12.99 9.69
N ASP A 80 -7.12 13.39 10.63
CA ASP A 80 -7.46 14.36 11.68
C ASP A 80 -7.73 15.76 11.13
N TYR A 81 -7.24 16.05 9.92
CA TYR A 81 -7.44 17.33 9.22
C TYR A 81 -8.64 17.30 8.27
N LEU A 82 -9.32 16.16 8.13
CA LEU A 82 -10.45 15.99 7.24
C LEU A 82 -11.78 16.00 8.01
N PRO A 83 -12.87 16.56 7.45
CA PRO A 83 -14.20 16.36 7.99
C PRO A 83 -14.53 14.86 8.11
N LYS A 84 -15.25 14.47 9.18
CA LYS A 84 -15.53 13.06 9.50
C LYS A 84 -16.20 12.26 8.38
N ASP A 85 -16.98 12.90 7.50
CA ASP A 85 -17.67 12.23 6.39
C ASP A 85 -16.85 12.27 5.07
N ALA A 86 -15.73 12.99 5.02
CA ALA A 86 -14.88 13.12 3.85
C ALA A 86 -13.92 11.92 3.66
N TRP A 87 -13.83 11.03 4.64
CA TRP A 87 -12.94 9.86 4.58
C TRP A 87 -13.54 8.58 5.15
N ARG A 88 -13.02 7.45 4.68
CA ARG A 88 -13.40 6.12 5.19
C ARG A 88 -12.33 5.06 4.89
N PHE A 89 -12.11 4.18 5.86
CA PHE A 89 -11.39 2.94 5.71
C PHE A 89 -12.35 1.80 5.35
N TYR A 90 -12.04 1.09 4.28
CA TYR A 90 -12.68 -0.13 3.86
C TYR A 90 -11.72 -1.28 4.06
N PHE A 91 -12.04 -2.20 4.96
CA PHE A 91 -11.11 -3.23 5.40
C PHE A 91 -11.78 -4.61 5.44
N HIS A 92 -10.96 -5.65 5.49
CA HIS A 92 -11.42 -7.04 5.55
C HIS A 92 -11.36 -7.62 6.97
N ASP A 93 -10.17 -7.67 7.56
CA ASP A 93 -9.92 -8.26 8.88
C ASP A 93 -9.36 -7.24 9.88
N ALA A 94 -8.39 -6.41 9.48
CA ALA A 94 -7.88 -5.31 10.29
C ALA A 94 -7.88 -3.99 9.51
N ALA A 95 -8.18 -2.89 10.21
CA ALA A 95 -8.04 -1.55 9.64
C ALA A 95 -6.73 -0.93 10.14
N SER A 96 -5.86 -0.52 9.22
CA SER A 96 -4.54 0.06 9.54
C SER A 96 -4.65 1.35 10.37
N ILE A 97 -5.79 2.03 10.33
CA ILE A 97 -6.07 3.20 11.18
C ILE A 97 -6.11 2.88 12.69
N TRP A 98 -6.24 1.61 13.10
CA TRP A 98 -6.23 1.22 14.53
C TRP A 98 -4.86 1.33 15.20
N LEU A 99 -3.83 1.53 14.40
CA LEU A 99 -2.50 1.84 14.87
C LEU A 99 -2.43 3.18 15.60
N PHE A 100 -3.40 4.08 15.41
CA PHE A 100 -3.37 5.43 15.97
C PHE A 100 -4.39 5.61 17.10
N LYS A 101 -3.94 6.24 18.18
CA LYS A 101 -4.68 6.36 19.44
C LYS A 101 -6.04 7.06 19.27
N GLU A 102 -6.04 8.16 18.51
CA GLU A 102 -7.24 8.94 18.18
C GLU A 102 -8.28 8.18 17.34
N HIS A 103 -7.90 7.06 16.74
CA HIS A 103 -8.77 6.31 15.84
C HIS A 103 -9.05 4.87 16.27
N ARG A 104 -8.30 4.35 17.25
CA ARG A 104 -8.47 2.99 17.76
C ARG A 104 -9.85 2.75 18.38
N HIS A 105 -10.40 3.77 19.05
CA HIS A 105 -11.70 3.69 19.71
C HIS A 105 -12.91 3.80 18.77
N LEU A 106 -12.71 4.02 17.46
CA LEU A 106 -13.78 4.25 16.49
C LEU A 106 -14.62 3.01 16.14
N ILE A 107 -14.77 2.03 17.04
CA ILE A 107 -15.30 0.67 16.82
C ILE A 107 -16.66 0.63 16.11
N LEU A 108 -17.49 1.68 16.26
CA LEU A 108 -18.81 1.80 15.63
C LEU A 108 -18.94 2.99 14.63
N GLY A 109 -17.86 3.74 14.40
CA GLY A 109 -17.87 4.97 13.58
C GLY A 109 -18.14 4.73 12.09
N LYS A 110 -18.70 5.73 11.40
CA LYS A 110 -18.95 5.69 9.93
C LYS A 110 -17.67 5.61 9.10
N GLN A 111 -16.54 5.93 9.70
CA GLN A 111 -15.20 6.03 9.10
C GLN A 111 -14.58 4.65 8.84
N ARG A 112 -15.16 3.57 9.37
CA ARG A 112 -14.65 2.20 9.18
C ARG A 112 -15.78 1.31 8.70
N ARG A 113 -15.59 0.61 7.59
CA ARG A 113 -16.57 -0.31 7.03
C ARG A 113 -15.90 -1.56 6.48
N ALA A 114 -16.59 -2.69 6.58
CA ALA A 114 -16.18 -3.88 5.85
C ALA A 114 -16.13 -3.61 4.34
N PHE A 115 -15.20 -4.23 3.61
CA PHE A 115 -14.99 -4.02 2.17
C PHE A 115 -16.25 -4.27 1.31
N ARG A 116 -17.22 -5.07 1.76
CA ARG A 116 -18.55 -5.18 1.09
C ARG A 116 -19.27 -3.83 0.90
N HIS A 117 -19.04 -2.87 1.80
CA HIS A 117 -19.60 -1.52 1.68
C HIS A 117 -18.86 -0.68 0.64
N PHE A 118 -17.57 -0.95 0.37
CA PHE A 118 -16.86 -0.33 -0.75
C PHE A 118 -17.56 -0.65 -2.06
N ARG A 119 -17.87 -1.95 -2.30
CA ARG A 119 -18.62 -2.40 -3.49
C ARG A 119 -19.93 -1.64 -3.67
N LYS A 120 -20.71 -1.55 -2.58
CA LYS A 120 -21.98 -0.82 -2.56
C LYS A 120 -21.78 0.67 -2.90
N HIS A 121 -20.88 1.34 -2.19
CA HIS A 121 -20.67 2.77 -2.36
C HIS A 121 -20.05 3.13 -3.71
N ALA A 122 -19.17 2.28 -4.26
CA ALA A 122 -18.63 2.45 -5.61
C ALA A 122 -19.76 2.41 -6.66
N LYS A 123 -20.62 1.38 -6.59
CA LYS A 123 -21.77 1.24 -7.48
C LYS A 123 -22.77 2.40 -7.38
N GLU A 124 -22.99 2.91 -6.18
CA GLU A 124 -23.89 4.05 -5.91
C GLU A 124 -23.25 5.42 -6.20
N GLY A 125 -21.94 5.48 -6.51
CA GLY A 125 -21.21 6.74 -6.66
C GLY A 125 -21.10 7.55 -5.37
N SER A 126 -21.20 6.89 -4.20
CA SER A 126 -21.26 7.50 -2.86
C SER A 126 -19.98 7.29 -2.03
N LEU A 127 -18.87 6.94 -2.68
CA LEU A 127 -17.56 6.90 -2.04
C LEU A 127 -17.19 8.29 -1.49
N PRO A 128 -16.57 8.37 -0.29
CA PRO A 128 -16.07 9.63 0.25
C PRO A 128 -14.86 10.13 -0.55
N SER A 129 -14.50 11.40 -0.35
CA SER A 129 -13.36 12.05 -1.01
C SER A 129 -12.04 11.30 -0.82
N VAL A 130 -11.83 10.67 0.34
CA VAL A 130 -10.68 9.82 0.62
C VAL A 130 -11.16 8.43 1.06
N SER A 131 -10.93 7.43 0.22
CA SER A 131 -11.21 6.03 0.54
C SER A 131 -9.90 5.28 0.72
N TRP A 132 -9.64 4.79 1.93
CA TRP A 132 -8.48 3.93 2.22
C TRP A 132 -8.93 2.48 2.20
N ILE A 133 -8.16 1.59 1.55
CA ILE A 133 -8.55 0.20 1.35
C ILE A 133 -7.47 -0.69 1.95
N ASP A 134 -7.85 -1.49 2.95
CA ASP A 134 -6.98 -2.50 3.56
C ASP A 134 -7.38 -3.91 3.04
N PRO A 135 -6.41 -4.72 2.58
CA PRO A 135 -6.64 -6.11 2.18
C PRO A 135 -6.98 -7.01 3.39
N TYR A 136 -7.13 -8.31 3.15
CA TYR A 136 -6.93 -9.33 4.17
C TYR A 136 -5.43 -9.43 4.44
N PHE A 137 -5.00 -9.03 5.63
CA PHE A 137 -3.60 -9.12 6.02
C PHE A 137 -3.24 -10.54 6.48
N TYR A 138 -3.62 -10.95 7.69
CA TYR A 138 -3.02 -12.15 8.30
C TYR A 138 -3.86 -12.90 9.32
N ILE A 139 -5.04 -12.39 9.72
CA ILE A 139 -5.76 -12.95 10.87
C ILE A 139 -6.26 -14.38 10.58
N LYS A 140 -6.34 -14.79 9.30
CA LYS A 140 -6.63 -16.18 8.89
C LYS A 140 -5.71 -16.60 7.75
N ARG A 141 -4.91 -17.65 7.98
CA ARG A 141 -4.08 -18.31 6.96
C ARG A 141 -4.97 -18.78 5.80
N ASN A 142 -4.45 -18.70 4.58
CA ASN A 142 -5.13 -19.06 3.32
C ASN A 142 -6.22 -18.09 2.78
N ILE A 143 -6.51 -16.96 3.42
CA ILE A 143 -7.40 -15.92 2.81
C ILE A 143 -6.73 -14.58 2.55
N ALA A 144 -5.49 -14.41 3.01
CA ALA A 144 -4.69 -13.22 2.77
C ALA A 144 -4.58 -12.89 1.26
N ASN A 145 -4.69 -11.60 0.95
CA ASN A 145 -4.65 -11.06 -0.41
C ASN A 145 -3.86 -9.74 -0.47
N ASP A 146 -2.87 -9.61 0.41
CA ASP A 146 -2.00 -8.46 0.62
C ASP A 146 -0.60 -8.61 -0.01
N ASP A 147 -0.39 -9.68 -0.79
CA ASP A 147 0.88 -10.03 -1.44
C ASP A 147 2.06 -10.33 -0.50
N HIS A 148 1.85 -10.32 0.82
CA HIS A 148 2.91 -10.64 1.77
C HIS A 148 3.20 -12.15 1.76
N PRO A 149 4.47 -12.61 1.67
CA PRO A 149 4.79 -14.03 1.72
C PRO A 149 4.37 -14.68 3.05
N PRO A 150 3.87 -15.93 3.06
CA PRO A 150 3.79 -16.86 1.95
C PRO A 150 2.42 -16.84 1.23
N SER A 151 1.69 -15.72 1.26
CA SER A 151 0.37 -15.60 0.62
C SER A 151 0.45 -15.82 -0.89
N ASP A 152 -0.63 -16.37 -1.47
CA ASP A 152 -0.71 -16.59 -2.91
C ASP A 152 -0.98 -15.26 -3.63
N VAL A 153 0.03 -14.77 -4.35
CA VAL A 153 -0.02 -13.51 -5.13
C VAL A 153 -1.24 -13.42 -6.04
N ARG A 154 -1.76 -14.56 -6.54
CA ARG A 154 -2.95 -14.56 -7.39
C ARG A 154 -4.21 -14.04 -6.66
N LYS A 155 -4.27 -14.15 -5.33
CA LYS A 155 -5.35 -13.59 -4.51
C LYS A 155 -5.30 -12.07 -4.45
N ALA A 156 -4.11 -11.49 -4.32
CA ALA A 156 -3.92 -10.05 -4.38
C ALA A 156 -4.21 -9.50 -5.78
N GLN A 157 -3.76 -10.20 -6.83
CA GLN A 157 -4.09 -9.82 -8.22
C GLN A 157 -5.61 -9.75 -8.45
N ARG A 158 -6.37 -10.74 -7.95
CA ARG A 158 -7.83 -10.71 -7.97
C ARG A 158 -8.39 -9.51 -7.22
N PHE A 159 -7.85 -9.21 -6.04
CA PHE A 159 -8.33 -8.12 -5.20
C PHE A 159 -8.10 -6.75 -5.85
N VAL A 160 -6.91 -6.51 -6.39
CA VAL A 160 -6.58 -5.29 -7.15
C VAL A 160 -7.52 -5.14 -8.35
N ALA A 161 -7.75 -6.22 -9.10
CA ALA A 161 -8.66 -6.18 -10.23
C ALA A 161 -10.11 -5.89 -9.83
N GLU A 162 -10.57 -6.45 -8.72
CA GLU A 162 -11.89 -6.16 -8.18
C GLU A 162 -12.03 -4.68 -7.80
N VAL A 163 -11.05 -4.12 -7.07
CA VAL A 163 -11.07 -2.70 -6.69
C VAL A 163 -11.11 -1.80 -7.93
N TYR A 164 -10.23 -2.04 -8.90
CA TYR A 164 -10.18 -1.25 -10.13
C TYR A 164 -11.48 -1.34 -10.94
N ASN A 165 -11.97 -2.56 -11.22
CA ASN A 165 -13.18 -2.73 -12.03
C ASN A 165 -14.41 -2.10 -11.35
N LEU A 166 -14.54 -2.18 -10.02
CA LEU A 166 -15.61 -1.50 -9.27
C LEU A 166 -15.54 0.03 -9.40
N LEU A 167 -14.32 0.60 -9.44
CA LEU A 167 -14.13 2.03 -9.63
C LEU A 167 -14.39 2.44 -11.08
N LEU A 168 -13.97 1.64 -12.05
CA LEU A 168 -14.22 1.86 -13.47
C LEU A 168 -15.73 1.90 -13.78
N GLU A 169 -16.50 1.00 -13.17
CA GLU A 169 -17.97 0.96 -13.30
C GLU A 169 -18.70 2.02 -12.47
N SER A 170 -17.99 2.76 -11.61
CA SER A 170 -18.59 3.75 -10.72
C SER A 170 -19.01 5.01 -11.48
N PRO A 171 -20.16 5.63 -11.14
CA PRO A 171 -20.49 6.99 -11.59
C PRO A 171 -19.47 8.07 -11.19
N ALA A 172 -18.52 7.74 -10.31
CA ALA A 172 -17.44 8.63 -9.87
C ALA A 172 -16.09 8.36 -10.59
N TRP A 173 -16.02 7.45 -11.58
CA TRP A 173 -14.75 7.08 -12.24
C TRP A 173 -13.98 8.30 -12.78
N GLU A 174 -14.65 9.18 -13.53
CA GLU A 174 -14.04 10.38 -14.11
C GLU A 174 -13.50 11.38 -13.08
N ARG A 175 -13.77 11.19 -11.78
CA ARG A 175 -13.24 12.03 -10.69
C ARG A 175 -12.42 11.25 -9.67
N THR A 176 -11.99 10.04 -10.04
CA THR A 176 -11.27 9.12 -9.16
C THR A 176 -9.80 8.99 -9.55
N MET A 177 -8.95 8.94 -8.53
CA MET A 177 -7.57 8.47 -8.63
C MET A 177 -7.41 7.33 -7.63
N LEU A 178 -7.05 6.15 -8.15
CA LEU A 178 -6.64 4.99 -7.36
C LEU A 178 -5.10 4.98 -7.31
N VAL A 179 -4.55 4.86 -6.11
CA VAL A 179 -3.11 4.73 -5.88
C VAL A 179 -2.87 3.37 -5.27
N ILE A 180 -2.13 2.52 -5.96
CA ILE A 180 -1.75 1.20 -5.47
C ILE A 180 -0.26 1.25 -5.16
N TYR A 181 0.12 0.97 -3.93
CA TYR A 181 1.52 0.90 -3.48
C TYR A 181 1.65 -0.05 -2.29
N TYR A 182 2.86 -0.50 -2.00
CA TYR A 182 3.17 -1.39 -0.89
C TYR A 182 3.75 -0.60 0.28
N ASP A 183 3.59 -1.11 1.50
CA ASP A 183 4.17 -0.50 2.71
C ASP A 183 5.68 -0.73 2.81
N GLU A 184 6.16 -1.91 2.43
CA GLU A 184 7.59 -2.22 2.38
C GLU A 184 7.93 -3.24 1.27
N HIS A 185 9.19 -3.68 1.21
CA HIS A 185 9.78 -4.41 0.07
C HIS A 185 9.83 -5.95 0.25
N GLY A 186 9.38 -6.47 1.39
CA GLY A 186 9.37 -7.89 1.73
C GLY A 186 10.74 -8.51 1.95
N GLY A 187 11.80 -7.69 2.02
CA GLY A 187 13.19 -8.16 2.06
C GLY A 187 13.75 -8.61 0.69
N PHE A 188 13.00 -8.45 -0.41
CA PHE A 188 13.43 -8.85 -1.75
C PHE A 188 14.40 -7.84 -2.37
N TYR A 189 15.22 -8.33 -3.30
CA TYR A 189 16.24 -7.52 -3.96
C TYR A 189 15.64 -6.42 -4.83
N ASP A 190 16.15 -5.20 -4.66
CA ASP A 190 16.10 -4.13 -5.64
C ASP A 190 17.52 -3.61 -5.89
N HIS A 191 17.82 -3.25 -7.13
CA HIS A 191 19.16 -2.84 -7.53
C HIS A 191 19.48 -1.38 -7.21
N VAL A 192 18.49 -0.55 -6.85
CA VAL A 192 18.70 0.88 -6.60
C VAL A 192 18.90 1.12 -5.12
N SER A 193 20.04 1.71 -4.78
CA SER A 193 20.29 2.19 -3.42
C SER A 193 19.33 3.34 -3.07
N PRO A 194 18.64 3.28 -1.91
CA PRO A 194 17.74 4.35 -1.50
C PRO A 194 18.45 5.70 -1.32
N PRO A 195 17.95 6.78 -1.93
CA PRO A 195 18.55 8.10 -1.79
C PRO A 195 18.26 8.72 -0.42
N GLU A 196 18.99 9.79 -0.09
CA GLU A 196 18.72 10.63 1.08
C GLU A 196 17.44 11.45 0.89
N THR A 197 16.89 11.89 2.01
CA THR A 197 15.63 12.66 2.06
C THR A 197 15.58 13.53 3.32
N GLU A 198 14.64 14.45 3.36
CA GLU A 198 14.38 15.28 4.54
C GLU A 198 13.50 14.53 5.54
N ASP A 199 13.85 14.59 6.82
CA ASP A 199 13.06 14.00 7.90
C ASP A 199 13.19 14.83 9.19
N ASP A 200 12.21 14.71 10.08
CA ASP A 200 12.29 15.33 11.42
C ASP A 200 13.37 14.65 12.28
N PHE A 201 13.66 13.38 12.00
CA PHE A 201 14.70 12.60 12.66
C PHE A 201 15.87 12.38 11.68
N SER A 202 17.01 13.01 11.94
CA SER A 202 18.18 12.95 11.04
C SER A 202 18.70 11.53 10.75
N HIS A 203 18.52 10.58 11.68
CA HIS A 203 18.88 9.18 11.48
C HIS A 203 17.88 8.42 10.58
N LEU A 204 16.72 9.02 10.26
CA LEU A 204 15.70 8.51 9.34
C LEU A 204 15.67 9.29 8.01
N ALA A 205 16.66 10.17 7.78
CA ALA A 205 16.82 11.00 6.58
C ALA A 205 17.29 10.21 5.34
N ARG A 206 16.75 9.00 5.15
CA ARG A 206 16.95 8.15 3.98
C ARG A 206 15.67 7.39 3.67
N TYR A 207 15.34 7.28 2.39
CA TYR A 207 14.25 6.42 1.97
C TYR A 207 14.55 4.94 2.26
N GLY A 208 13.52 4.11 2.29
CA GLY A 208 13.70 2.65 2.24
C GLY A 208 13.81 2.14 0.81
N VAL A 209 13.75 0.83 0.63
CA VAL A 209 13.85 0.17 -0.68
C VAL A 209 12.66 0.55 -1.56
N ARG A 210 12.86 0.56 -2.89
CA ARG A 210 11.76 0.81 -3.83
C ARG A 210 10.67 -0.24 -3.67
N VAL A 211 9.43 0.22 -3.79
CA VAL A 211 8.24 -0.63 -3.76
C VAL A 211 7.42 -0.39 -5.03
N PRO A 212 6.69 -1.41 -5.53
CA PRO A 212 5.82 -1.20 -6.68
C PRO A 212 4.78 -0.12 -6.39
N ALA A 213 4.55 0.77 -7.34
CA ALA A 213 3.46 1.74 -7.27
C ALA A 213 2.87 2.03 -8.65
N ILE A 214 1.54 2.06 -8.73
CA ILE A 214 0.78 2.38 -9.94
C ILE A 214 -0.27 3.43 -9.60
N VAL A 215 -0.32 4.50 -10.39
CA VAL A 215 -1.33 5.56 -10.26
C VAL A 215 -2.33 5.41 -11.39
N VAL A 216 -3.58 5.13 -11.02
CA VAL A 216 -4.68 4.73 -11.91
C VAL A 216 -5.76 5.80 -11.90
N SER A 217 -5.97 6.45 -13.04
CA SER A 217 -6.99 7.49 -13.22
C SER A 217 -7.21 7.74 -14.71
N PRO A 218 -8.43 8.12 -15.14
CA PRO A 218 -8.64 8.53 -16.54
C PRO A 218 -7.86 9.79 -16.92
N TRP A 219 -7.27 10.51 -15.95
CA TRP A 219 -6.50 11.74 -16.16
C TRP A 219 -4.99 11.51 -16.26
N VAL A 220 -4.52 10.27 -16.11
CA VAL A 220 -3.10 9.90 -16.20
C VAL A 220 -2.80 9.44 -17.62
N ALA A 221 -1.62 9.76 -18.16
CA ALA A 221 -1.21 9.28 -19.48
C ALA A 221 -1.20 7.75 -19.58
N GLU A 222 -1.66 7.24 -20.72
CA GLU A 222 -1.65 5.80 -21.02
C GLU A 222 -0.20 5.28 -21.18
N GLN A 223 0.08 4.07 -20.68
CA GLN A 223 1.39 3.40 -20.81
C GLN A 223 2.57 4.28 -20.38
N SER A 224 2.40 5.03 -19.29
CA SER A 224 3.40 5.99 -18.84
C SER A 224 4.25 5.43 -17.69
N VAL A 225 5.46 5.97 -17.58
CA VAL A 225 6.35 5.71 -16.45
C VAL A 225 6.77 7.06 -15.87
N SER A 226 6.59 7.22 -14.56
CA SER A 226 7.07 8.39 -13.83
C SER A 226 8.37 8.07 -13.12
N HIS A 227 9.37 8.90 -13.39
CA HIS A 227 10.67 8.92 -12.72
C HIS A 227 10.74 9.94 -11.58
N THR A 228 9.61 10.54 -11.20
CA THR A 228 9.53 11.41 -10.04
C THR A 228 9.74 10.60 -8.77
N VAL A 229 10.51 11.15 -7.82
CA VAL A 229 10.71 10.51 -6.51
C VAL A 229 9.45 10.66 -5.67
N PHE A 230 8.90 9.53 -5.26
CA PHE A 230 7.78 9.43 -4.35
C PHE A 230 8.11 8.52 -3.16
N ASP A 231 7.39 8.71 -2.07
CA ASP A 231 7.25 7.76 -0.98
C ASP A 231 5.83 7.80 -0.42
N HIS A 232 5.53 7.07 0.66
CA HIS A 232 4.16 7.05 1.20
C HIS A 232 3.66 8.44 1.61
N THR A 233 4.54 9.36 2.00
CA THR A 233 4.16 10.74 2.35
C THR A 233 3.72 11.57 1.15
N SER A 234 3.98 11.11 -0.08
CA SER A 234 3.45 11.70 -1.31
C SER A 234 1.92 11.58 -1.39
N VAL A 235 1.35 10.50 -0.83
CA VAL A 235 -0.11 10.33 -0.69
C VAL A 235 -0.66 11.31 0.33
N VAL A 236 0.00 11.44 1.48
CA VAL A 236 -0.35 12.41 2.53
C VAL A 236 -0.35 13.84 1.97
N LYS A 237 0.73 14.23 1.29
CA LYS A 237 0.86 15.55 0.65
C LYS A 237 -0.26 15.81 -0.35
N THR A 238 -0.61 14.80 -1.15
CA THR A 238 -1.70 14.88 -2.13
C THR A 238 -3.04 15.15 -1.45
N ILE A 239 -3.36 14.41 -0.38
CA ILE A 239 -4.60 14.58 0.38
C ILE A 239 -4.67 15.99 0.99
N LEU A 240 -3.60 16.44 1.65
CA LEU A 240 -3.54 17.76 2.27
C LEU A 240 -3.72 18.89 1.25
N LYS A 241 -3.02 18.82 0.12
CA LYS A 241 -3.16 19.80 -0.97
C LYS A 241 -4.56 19.82 -1.55
N ARG A 242 -5.20 18.66 -1.71
CA ARG A 242 -6.49 18.55 -2.38
C ARG A 242 -7.66 18.92 -1.48
N PHE A 243 -7.62 18.55 -0.20
CA PHE A 243 -8.80 18.58 0.67
C PHE A 243 -8.63 19.40 1.95
N CYS A 244 -7.41 19.84 2.29
CA CYS A 244 -7.13 20.60 3.51
C CYS A 244 -6.55 21.99 3.23
N ARG A 245 -6.48 22.43 1.96
CA ARG A 245 -5.98 23.75 1.58
C ARG A 245 -6.89 24.85 2.10
N GLN A 246 -6.30 25.79 2.83
CA GLN A 246 -6.95 26.99 3.35
C GLN A 246 -7.14 28.05 2.25
N PRO A 247 -8.06 29.02 2.43
CA PRO A 247 -8.29 30.08 1.45
C PRO A 247 -7.06 30.91 1.09
N ASP A 248 -6.09 31.03 2.01
CA ASP A 248 -4.80 31.70 1.81
C ASP A 248 -3.76 30.84 1.09
N GLY A 249 -4.14 29.62 0.68
CA GLY A 249 -3.28 28.68 -0.04
C GLY A 249 -2.40 27.79 0.84
N ARG A 250 -2.39 27.99 2.16
CA ARG A 250 -1.66 27.13 3.10
C ARG A 250 -2.29 25.75 3.21
N ILE A 251 -1.48 24.75 3.52
CA ILE A 251 -1.92 23.40 3.88
C ILE A 251 -1.37 23.05 5.27
N PRO A 252 -2.01 22.13 6.02
CA PRO A 252 -1.41 21.61 7.25
C PRO A 252 -0.05 20.95 6.98
N SER A 253 0.83 21.02 7.97
CA SER A 253 2.10 20.29 8.01
C SER A 253 1.99 19.19 9.05
N LEU A 254 2.31 17.95 8.67
CA LEU A 254 2.40 16.80 9.58
C LEU A 254 3.83 16.52 10.01
N SER A 255 4.79 16.74 9.10
CA SER A 255 6.20 16.44 9.28
C SER A 255 7.02 17.17 8.21
N ARG A 256 8.32 17.36 8.45
CA ARG A 256 9.23 17.86 7.41
C ARG A 256 9.24 16.98 6.15
N ARG A 257 9.12 15.66 6.36
CA ARG A 257 9.03 14.66 5.28
C ARG A 257 7.85 14.95 4.34
N THR A 258 6.67 15.18 4.91
CA THR A 258 5.46 15.51 4.13
C THR A 258 5.56 16.88 3.48
N ASP A 259 6.19 17.86 4.15
CA ASP A 259 6.30 19.22 3.63
C ASP A 259 7.12 19.29 2.34
N THR A 260 8.12 18.42 2.21
CA THR A 260 9.03 18.34 1.06
C THR A 260 8.63 17.29 0.02
N ALA A 261 7.68 16.39 0.36
CA ALA A 261 7.19 15.37 -0.56
C ALA A 261 6.52 15.97 -1.81
N THR A 262 6.66 15.24 -2.93
CA THR A 262 5.97 15.56 -4.19
C THR A 262 4.55 15.01 -4.15
N ASP A 263 3.54 15.80 -4.53
CA ASP A 263 2.18 15.27 -4.68
C ASP A 263 1.95 14.60 -6.04
N LEU A 264 0.97 13.70 -6.07
CA LEU A 264 0.63 12.89 -7.23
C LEU A 264 -0.10 13.69 -8.33
N GLY A 265 -0.45 14.95 -8.06
CA GLY A 265 -1.09 15.82 -9.05
C GLY A 265 -0.24 16.02 -10.31
N CYS A 266 1.08 15.90 -10.21
CA CYS A 266 1.99 15.97 -11.36
C CYS A 266 1.80 14.84 -12.38
N LEU A 267 1.08 13.76 -12.02
CA LEU A 267 0.80 12.63 -12.89
C LEU A 267 -0.51 12.77 -13.67
N LEU A 268 -1.34 13.76 -13.33
CA LEU A 268 -2.63 14.02 -13.99
C LEU A 268 -2.41 14.92 -15.22
N THR A 269 -1.84 14.35 -16.27
CA THR A 269 -1.34 15.07 -17.46
C THR A 269 -2.36 15.22 -18.59
N GLU A 270 -3.43 14.41 -18.60
CA GLU A 270 -4.42 14.43 -19.66
C GLU A 270 -5.33 15.67 -19.58
N SER A 271 -5.67 16.25 -20.73
CA SER A 271 -6.58 17.40 -20.80
C SER A 271 -8.06 17.03 -20.68
N ALA A 272 -8.39 15.74 -20.85
CA ALA A 272 -9.73 15.19 -20.77
C ALA A 272 -9.66 13.74 -20.21
N PRO A 273 -10.71 13.23 -19.55
CA PRO A 273 -10.70 11.87 -19.03
C PRO A 273 -10.66 10.86 -20.18
N ARG A 274 -9.70 9.93 -20.14
CA ARG A 274 -9.57 8.84 -21.12
C ARG A 274 -10.59 7.73 -20.90
N THR A 275 -10.97 7.08 -21.99
CA THR A 275 -11.61 5.76 -21.94
C THR A 275 -10.60 4.73 -21.42
N CYS A 276 -11.03 3.88 -20.50
CA CYS A 276 -10.20 2.86 -19.85
C CYS A 276 -10.91 1.51 -19.94
N GLU A 277 -10.14 0.43 -19.96
CA GLU A 277 -10.66 -0.93 -20.13
C GLU A 277 -10.60 -1.71 -18.81
N PRO A 278 -11.61 -2.56 -18.52
CA PRO A 278 -11.58 -3.41 -17.34
C PRO A 278 -10.44 -4.44 -17.41
N ILE A 279 -9.97 -4.91 -16.25
CA ILE A 279 -8.96 -5.97 -16.21
C ILE A 279 -9.63 -7.32 -16.46
N HIS A 280 -9.28 -7.94 -17.57
CA HIS A 280 -9.76 -9.25 -17.98
C HIS A 280 -8.68 -10.32 -17.75
N HIS A 281 -8.89 -11.19 -16.76
CA HIS A 281 -8.04 -12.35 -16.56
C HIS A 281 -8.83 -13.47 -15.85
N PRO A 282 -8.59 -14.77 -16.15
CA PRO A 282 -9.30 -15.87 -15.49
C PRO A 282 -9.27 -15.82 -13.96
N ILE A 283 -8.16 -15.37 -13.36
CA ILE A 283 -8.05 -15.26 -11.89
C ILE A 283 -9.03 -14.24 -11.29
N ASN A 284 -9.53 -13.29 -12.09
CA ASN A 284 -10.47 -12.26 -11.65
C ASN A 284 -11.93 -12.73 -11.74
N ASN A 285 -12.19 -13.90 -12.33
CA ASN A 285 -13.52 -14.50 -12.32
C ASN A 285 -13.86 -14.95 -10.88
N PRO A 286 -14.99 -14.52 -10.29
CA PRO A 286 -15.38 -14.90 -8.93
C PRO A 286 -15.57 -16.42 -8.76
N ASN A 287 -15.89 -17.14 -9.84
CA ASN A 287 -16.01 -18.59 -9.85
C ASN A 287 -14.67 -19.31 -10.04
N TYR A 288 -13.57 -18.59 -10.32
CA TYR A 288 -12.26 -19.20 -10.43
C TYR A 288 -11.78 -19.66 -9.06
N THR A 289 -11.55 -20.96 -8.92
CA THR A 289 -10.89 -21.54 -7.76
C THR A 289 -9.39 -21.58 -8.01
N PHE A 290 -8.61 -21.07 -7.05
CA PHE A 290 -7.17 -21.27 -7.09
C PHE A 290 -6.92 -22.75 -6.92
N GLN A 291 -6.34 -23.40 -7.93
CA GLN A 291 -5.83 -24.75 -7.73
C GLN A 291 -4.69 -24.65 -6.71
N GLU A 292 -4.99 -25.06 -5.48
CA GLU A 292 -3.99 -25.30 -4.45
C GLU A 292 -3.10 -26.42 -4.94
N ARG A 293 -1.93 -26.09 -5.50
CA ARG A 293 -0.82 -27.01 -5.37
C ARG A 293 -0.44 -26.92 -3.90
N GLY A 294 -1.11 -27.70 -3.04
CA GLY A 294 -1.03 -27.83 -1.56
C GLY A 294 -0.23 -26.78 -0.77
N GLU A 295 -0.74 -26.34 0.36
CA GLU A 295 0.12 -25.60 1.27
C GLU A 295 1.29 -26.50 1.73
N PRO A 296 2.51 -25.97 1.95
CA PRO A 296 3.49 -26.67 2.75
C PRO A 296 2.82 -27.00 4.08
N ASN A 297 2.83 -28.28 4.46
CA ASN A 297 2.26 -28.75 5.71
C ASN A 297 2.60 -27.79 6.86
N GLU A 298 1.57 -27.60 7.68
CA GLU A 298 1.52 -26.83 8.91
C GLU A 298 2.84 -26.92 9.71
N GLU A 299 3.19 -25.81 10.38
CA GLU A 299 4.13 -25.73 11.52
C GLU A 299 5.56 -25.16 11.33
N TRP A 300 6.19 -25.10 10.14
CA TRP A 300 7.68 -25.08 10.15
C TRP A 300 8.49 -23.87 9.60
N GLY A 301 7.93 -22.90 8.84
CA GLY A 301 8.77 -21.88 8.15
C GLY A 301 9.07 -20.58 8.92
N LEU A 302 8.04 -19.87 9.38
CA LEU A 302 8.14 -18.46 9.78
C LEU A 302 8.89 -18.22 11.09
N ARG A 303 8.68 -19.06 12.11
CA ARG A 303 9.42 -18.95 13.39
C ARG A 303 10.91 -19.26 13.24
N LYS A 304 11.30 -20.01 12.21
CA LYS A 304 12.69 -20.38 11.95
C LYS A 304 13.40 -19.34 11.08
N LEU A 305 12.75 -18.84 10.03
CA LEU A 305 13.28 -17.77 9.18
C LEU A 305 13.45 -16.45 9.96
N MET A 306 12.43 -16.05 10.74
CA MET A 306 12.53 -14.83 11.56
C MET A 306 13.54 -14.97 12.71
N ARG A 307 13.70 -16.17 13.30
CA ARG A 307 14.78 -16.42 14.29
C ARG A 307 16.17 -16.45 13.65
N ALA A 308 16.32 -16.95 12.43
CA ALA A 308 17.60 -16.99 11.73
C ALA A 308 18.08 -15.57 11.36
N VAL A 309 17.18 -14.70 10.92
CA VAL A 309 17.49 -13.28 10.65
C VAL A 309 17.85 -12.55 11.96
N HIS A 310 17.14 -12.81 13.06
CA HIS A 310 17.45 -12.21 14.37
C HIS A 310 18.75 -12.73 15.01
N GLN A 311 19.12 -14.00 14.80
CA GLN A 311 20.35 -14.58 15.34
C GLN A 311 21.61 -14.14 14.58
N HIS A 312 21.50 -13.81 13.29
CA HIS A 312 22.62 -13.25 12.54
C HIS A 312 22.85 -11.75 12.79
N ALA A 313 21.82 -10.98 13.16
CA ALA A 313 21.99 -9.58 13.55
C ALA A 313 22.73 -9.41 14.90
N ASN A 314 22.66 -10.39 15.80
CA ASN A 314 23.26 -10.32 17.14
C ASN A 314 24.66 -10.96 17.28
N THR A 315 25.24 -11.48 16.19
CA THR A 315 26.59 -12.10 16.23
C THR A 315 27.71 -11.19 15.68
N GLY A 316 27.39 -9.94 15.31
CA GLY A 316 28.36 -8.96 14.80
C GLY A 316 29.00 -8.03 15.84
N ALA A 317 28.57 -8.06 17.11
CA ALA A 317 29.10 -7.21 18.17
C ALA A 317 29.94 -8.01 19.17
N THR A 318 31.10 -8.51 18.72
CA THR A 318 32.26 -8.78 19.59
C THR A 318 33.50 -8.98 18.72
N ARG A 319 34.21 -7.88 18.47
CA ARG A 319 35.66 -7.80 18.56
C ARG A 319 36.07 -6.39 18.94
#